data_AF-A0A1F8LSG2-F1
#
_entry.id   AF-A0A1F8LSG2-F1
#
_cell.length_a   1.000
_cell.length_b   1.000
_cell.length_c   1.000
_cell.angle_alpha   90.00
_cell.angle_beta   90.00
_cell.angle_gamma   90.00
#
_symmetry.space_group_name_H-M   'P 1'
#
loop_
_entity.id
_entity.type
_entity.pdbx_description
1 polymer ?
#
loop_
_entity_poly.entity_id
_entity_poly.type
_entity_poly.pdbx_seq_one_letter_code
_entity_poly.pdbx_strand_id
1 'polypeptide(L)' 'MAFNLGDRVIYEGEDINGERLQGEIVDIAKNSRDMITSYFAVLDSGLYVQFKPHNLRWSKIDEPSLVP' A
#
# COMPACT_ATOMS: atom_id res chain seq x y z
N MET A 1 -3.98 -0.44 10.55
CA MET A 1 -3.01 0.65 10.29
C MET A 1 -3.54 1.44 9.09
N ALA A 2 -3.51 2.77 9.13
CA ALA A 2 -3.91 3.59 7.98
C ALA A 2 -2.66 3.96 7.18
N PHE A 3 -2.76 3.94 5.84
CA PHE A 3 -1.68 4.38 4.96
C PHE A 3 -1.86 5.86 4.60
N ASN A 4 -0.76 6.55 4.35
CA ASN A 4 -0.73 7.93 3.86
C ASN A 4 -0.20 8.01 2.44
N LEU A 5 -0.45 9.13 1.75
CA LEU A 5 0.19 9.43 0.47
C LEU A 5 1.71 9.44 0.64
N GLY A 6 2.42 8.82 -0.30
CA GLY A 6 3.87 8.64 -0.26
C GLY A 6 4.35 7.48 0.61
N ASP A 7 3.47 6.79 1.35
CA ASP A 7 3.88 5.62 2.13
C ASP A 7 4.32 4.48 1.20
N ARG A 8 5.49 3.90 1.48
CA ARG A 8 5.95 2.67 0.85
C ARG A 8 5.18 1.48 1.40
N VAL A 9 4.72 0.62 0.50
CA VAL A 9 3.89 -0.53 0.82
C VAL A 9 4.42 -1.79 0.16
N ILE A 10 4.15 -2.93 0.80
CA ILE A 10 4.47 -4.25 0.30
C ILE A 10 3.22 -5.12 0.33
N TYR A 11 3.02 -5.90 -0.74
CA TYR A 11 2.03 -6.96 -0.80
C TYR A 11 2.68 -8.31 -0.50
N GLU A 12 2.14 -8.98 0.52
CA GLU A 12 2.52 -10.32 0.94
C GLU A 12 1.36 -11.28 0.64
N GLY A 13 1.33 -11.81 -0.59
CA GLY A 13 0.35 -12.80 -0.99
C GLY A 13 1.03 -14.07 -1.50
N GLU A 14 0.60 -15.22 -0.97
CA GLU A 14 1.06 -16.53 -1.43
C GLU A 14 0.65 -16.84 -2.89
N ASP A 15 -0.34 -16.11 -3.41
CA ASP A 15 -0.94 -16.32 -4.74
C ASP A 15 -0.02 -15.92 -5.92
N ILE A 16 1.12 -15.26 -5.68
CA ILE A 16 2.04 -14.79 -6.72
C ILE A 16 3.39 -15.51 -6.70
N ASN A 17 3.42 -16.84 -6.55
CA ASN A 17 4.67 -17.63 -6.51
C ASN A 17 5.71 -17.13 -5.48
N GLY A 18 5.27 -16.47 -4.40
CA GLY A 18 6.14 -15.86 -3.40
C GLY A 18 6.76 -14.51 -3.80
N GLU A 19 6.34 -13.91 -4.91
CA GLU A 19 6.77 -12.56 -5.29
C GLU A 19 6.18 -11.52 -4.34
N ARG A 20 7.07 -10.71 -3.77
CA ARG A 20 6.74 -9.54 -2.96
C ARG A 20 6.62 -8.34 -3.89
N LEU A 21 5.42 -7.80 -4.03
CA LEU A 21 5.20 -6.58 -4.80
C LEU A 21 5.36 -5.36 -3.90
N GLN A 22 6.24 -4.44 -4.28
CA GLN A 22 6.46 -3.19 -3.56
C GLN A 22 5.96 -2.01 -4.39
N GLY A 23 5.55 -0.96 -3.71
CA GLY A 23 5.08 0.26 -4.34
C GLY A 23 4.91 1.41 -3.36
N GLU A 24 4.29 2.46 -3.86
CA GLU A 24 4.03 3.70 -3.11
C GLU A 24 2.56 4.10 -3.26
N ILE A 25 1.95 4.57 -2.17
CA ILE A 25 0.57 5.09 -2.19
C ILE A 25 0.53 6.45 -2.88
N VAL A 26 -0.22 6.52 -3.98
CA VAL A 26 -0.35 7.74 -4.79
C VAL A 26 -1.72 8.41 -4.66
N ASP A 27 -2.74 7.68 -4.20
CA ASP A 27 -4.08 8.25 -3.98
C ASP A 27 -4.87 7.47 -2.90
N ILE A 28 -5.82 8.16 -2.26
CA ILE A 28 -6.69 7.62 -1.20
C ILE A 28 -8.13 8.07 -1.44
N ALA A 29 -8.99 7.14 -1.81
CA ALA A 29 -10.42 7.42 -1.98
C ALA A 29 -11.16 7.40 -0.64
N LYS A 30 -11.92 8.46 -0.37
CA LYS A 30 -12.79 8.58 0.82
C LYS A 30 -14.26 8.72 0.42
N ASN A 31 -15.16 8.29 1.29
CA ASN A 31 -16.60 8.54 1.11
C ASN A 31 -17.01 9.90 1.73
N SER A 32 -18.30 10.24 1.65
CA SER A 32 -18.85 11.50 2.19
C SER A 32 -18.78 11.65 3.71
N ARG A 33 -18.39 10.60 4.43
CA ARG A 33 -18.16 10.61 5.88
C ARG A 33 -16.66 10.65 6.24
N ASP A 34 -15.81 11.00 5.27
CA ASP A 34 -14.35 11.00 5.36
C ASP A 34 -13.73 9.62 5.66
N MET A 35 -14.48 8.52 5.49
CA MET A 35 -13.95 7.18 5.69
C MET A 35 -13.22 6.71 4.44
N ILE A 36 -12.01 6.16 4.62
CA ILE A 36 -11.23 5.57 3.53
C ILE A 36 -11.97 4.35 2.97
N THR A 37 -12.16 4.33 1.66
CA THR A 37 -12.83 3.24 0.92
C THR A 37 -11.87 2.43 0.06
N SER A 38 -10.76 3.05 -0.38
CA SER A 38 -9.72 2.43 -1.20
C SER A 38 -8.41 3.19 -1.11
N TYR A 39 -7.31 2.45 -1.25
CA TYR A 39 -5.97 2.98 -1.50
C TYR A 39 -5.55 2.64 -2.92
N PHE A 40 -4.77 3.53 -3.53
CA PHE A 40 -4.15 3.33 -4.83
C PHE A 40 -2.65 3.42 -4.68
N ALA A 41 -1.94 2.41 -5.18
CA ALA A 41 -0.49 2.38 -5.18
C ALA A 41 0.04 2.19 -6.61
N VAL A 42 1.19 2.80 -6.87
CA VAL A 42 2.02 2.48 -8.03
C VAL A 42 3.08 1.51 -7.56
N LEU A 43 3.09 0.32 -8.16
CA LEU A 43 4.14 -0.67 -7.94
C LEU A 43 5.44 -0.22 -8.59
N ASP A 44 6.56 -0.72 -8.10
CA ASP A 44 7.88 -0.44 -8.70
C ASP A 44 8.00 -0.95 -10.14
N SER A 45 7.13 -1.89 -10.54
CA SER A 45 6.97 -2.33 -11.93
C SER A 45 6.27 -1.30 -12.84
N GLY A 46 5.77 -0.20 -12.29
CA GLY A 46 4.96 0.82 -12.97
C GLY A 46 3.47 0.51 -13.05
N LEU A 47 3.02 -0.63 -12.50
CA LEU A 47 1.62 -1.02 -12.49
C LEU A 47 0.84 -0.27 -11.40
N TYR A 48 -0.38 0.14 -11.73
CA TYR A 48 -1.32 0.74 -10.78
C TYR A 48 -2.19 -0.34 -10.16
N VAL A 49 -2.29 -0.32 -8.83
CA VAL A 49 -3.14 -1.25 -8.07
C VAL A 49 -4.06 -0.51 -7.12
N GLN A 50 -5.27 -1.04 -6.97
CA GLN A 50 -6.25 -0.57 -6.00
C GLN A 50 -6.49 -1.66 -4.96
N PHE A 51 -6.47 -1.30 -3.68
CA PHE A 51 -6.83 -2.24 -2.62
C PHE A 51 -7.70 -1.60 -1.55
N LYS A 52 -8.41 -2.45 -0.79
CA LYS A 52 -9.32 -2.04 0.28
C LYS A 52 -8.56 -1.89 1.59
N PRO A 53 -8.99 -0.98 2.49
CA PRO A 53 -8.33 -0.76 3.78
C PRO A 53 -8.32 -1.98 4.71
N HIS A 54 -9.21 -2.95 4.49
CA HIS A 54 -9.28 -4.19 5.25
C HIS A 54 -8.47 -5.34 4.63
N ASN A 55 -7.72 -5.09 3.56
CA ASN A 55 -6.86 -6.10 2.95
C ASN A 55 -5.56 -6.23 3.74
N LEU A 56 -5.50 -7.25 4.60
CA LEU A 56 -4.38 -7.52 5.50
C LEU A 56 -3.10 -8.01 4.79
N ARG A 57 -3.15 -8.23 3.48
CA ARG A 57 -1.98 -8.63 2.68
C ARG A 57 -1.10 -7.44 2.30
N TRP A 58 -1.56 -6.21 2.53
CA TRP A 58 -0.76 -5.01 2.32
C TRP A 58 -0.24 -4.48 3.65
N SER A 59 1.06 -4.27 3.71
CA SER A 59 1.76 -3.77 4.90
C SER A 59 2.59 -2.54 4.55
N LYS A 60 2.79 -1.66 5.52
CA LYS A 60 3.69 -0.52 5.37
C LYS A 60 5.13 -1.02 5.48
N ILE A 61 6.00 -0.55 4.61
CA ILE A 61 7.44 -0.71 4.78
C ILE A 61 7.88 0.46 5.64
N ASP A 62 8.18 0.20 6.91
CA ASP A 62 8.85 1.21 7.74
C ASP A 62 10.26 1.38 7.16
N GLU A 63 10.60 2.59 6.71
CA GLU A 63 11.99 2.88 6.36
C GLU A 63 12.85 2.57 7.58
N PRO A 64 13.98 1.84 7.43
CA PRO A 64 14.89 1.66 8.54
C PRO A 64 15.30 3.06 8.99
N SER A 65 14.94 3.40 10.23
CA SER A 65 15.37 4.62 10.87
C SER A 65 16.89 4.68 10.74
N LEU A 66 17.38 5.54 9.85
CA LEU A 66 18.80 5.85 9.75
C LEU A 66 19.13 6.62 11.03
N VAL A 67 19.38 5.87 12.09
CA VAL A 67 19.94 6.41 13.32
C VAL A 67 21.37 6.84 12.97
N PRO A 68 21.72 8.14 13.09
CA PRO A 68 23.07 8.64 12.83
C PRO A 68 24.14 8.01 13.74
#